data_AF-A0A351MKN8-F1
#
_entry.id   AF-A0A351MKN8-F1
#
_cell.length_a   1.000
_cell.length_b   1.000
_cell.length_c   1.000
_cell.angle_alpha   90.00
_cell.angle_beta   90.00
_cell.angle_gamma   90.00
#
_symmetry.space_group_name_H-M   'P 1'
#
loop_
_entity.id
_entity.type
_entity.pdbx_description
1 polymer ?
#
loop_
_entity_poly.entity_id
_entity_poly.type
_entity_poly.pdbx_seq_one_letter_code
_entity_poly.pdbx_strand_id
1 'polypeptide(L)'
;MLSPGTTGGAMQRALGPNAAIEAVRYGWDEEMLYLAIEADQPALDQPAEVVWALLLDWSCGPRTASLRIDEPWRRGPRERTVVVDGAEGGAAQLAYHDLLEVALPRDVLPACEGESLAFSLTLTRDEQVVDRWPSQHEVDLVIPRATSWLADWLV
;
A
#
# COMPACT_ATOMS: atom_id res chain seq x y z
N MET A 1 0.32 -33.15 -15.79
CA MET A 1 0.44 -31.85 -16.46
C MET A 1 0.37 -30.83 -15.35
N LEU A 2 1.50 -30.17 -15.06
CA LEU A 2 1.75 -29.46 -13.80
C LEU A 2 0.75 -28.30 -13.63
N SER A 3 0.14 -28.26 -12.44
CA SER A 3 -0.90 -27.33 -12.00
C SER A 3 -0.43 -25.87 -12.04
N PRO A 4 -1.34 -24.89 -12.24
CA PRO A 4 -1.01 -23.48 -12.13
C PRO A 4 -0.38 -23.22 -10.75
N GLY A 5 0.89 -22.83 -10.76
CA GLY A 5 1.67 -22.52 -9.58
C GLY A 5 1.07 -21.33 -8.85
N THR A 6 0.68 -21.60 -7.62
CA THR A 6 0.20 -20.73 -6.55
C THR A 6 0.83 -19.34 -6.56
N THR A 7 0.07 -18.36 -7.03
CA THR A 7 0.33 -16.91 -6.97
C THR A 7 0.39 -16.44 -5.52
N GLY A 8 1.49 -15.83 -5.09
CA GLY A 8 1.70 -15.33 -3.72
C GLY A 8 1.30 -13.87 -3.55
N GLY A 9 0.07 -13.50 -3.90
CA GLY A 9 -0.53 -12.23 -3.50
C GLY A 9 -1.57 -12.49 -2.41
N ALA A 10 -1.52 -11.78 -1.29
CA ALA A 10 -2.61 -11.83 -0.32
C ALA A 10 -3.64 -10.76 -0.70
N MET A 11 -4.88 -11.20 -0.92
CA MET A 11 -6.01 -10.29 -1.01
C MET A 11 -6.73 -10.27 0.32
N GLN A 12 -6.89 -9.09 0.88
CA GLN A 12 -7.65 -8.89 2.10
C GLN A 12 -8.68 -7.79 1.85
N ARG A 13 -9.95 -8.15 2.03
CA ARG A 13 -11.07 -7.22 1.88
C ARG A 13 -11.26 -6.45 3.16
N ALA A 14 -11.55 -5.16 3.06
CA ALA A 14 -12.06 -4.45 4.22
C ALA A 14 -13.45 -5.02 4.58
N LEU A 15 -13.71 -5.13 5.88
CA LEU A 15 -14.98 -5.64 6.40
C LEU A 15 -15.79 -4.48 6.97
N GLY A 16 -16.89 -4.12 6.32
CA GLY A 16 -17.85 -3.14 6.83
C GLY A 16 -18.81 -2.62 5.75
N PRO A 17 -20.08 -2.34 6.06
CA PRO A 17 -21.07 -1.88 5.06
C PRO A 17 -20.81 -0.47 4.51
N ASN A 18 -19.82 0.27 5.04
CA ASN A 18 -19.44 1.62 4.64
C ASN A 18 -17.90 1.79 4.53
N ALA A 19 -17.15 0.70 4.33
CA ALA A 19 -15.70 0.82 4.16
C ALA A 19 -15.41 1.55 2.85
N ALA A 20 -14.65 2.64 2.93
CA ALA A 20 -14.22 3.41 1.77
C ALA A 20 -12.99 2.76 1.11
N ILE A 21 -12.19 2.02 1.89
CA ILE A 21 -11.17 1.11 1.36
C ILE A 21 -11.87 -0.23 1.11
N GLU A 22 -11.89 -0.73 -0.11
CA GLU A 22 -12.60 -1.97 -0.45
C GLU A 22 -11.69 -3.20 -0.37
N ALA A 23 -10.49 -3.08 -0.94
CA ALA A 23 -9.52 -4.15 -1.00
C ALA A 23 -8.10 -3.60 -1.05
N VAL A 24 -7.19 -4.34 -0.42
CA VAL A 24 -5.76 -4.14 -0.56
C VAL A 24 -5.16 -5.47 -1.02
N ARG A 25 -4.40 -5.41 -2.11
CA ARG A 25 -3.58 -6.52 -2.61
C ARG A 25 -2.12 -6.12 -2.49
N TYR A 26 -1.28 -7.07 -2.16
CA TYR A 26 0.15 -6.84 -2.09
C TYR A 26 0.95 -8.03 -2.61
N GLY A 27 2.14 -7.76 -3.10
CA GLY A 27 3.10 -8.75 -3.59
C GLY A 27 4.52 -8.18 -3.59
N TRP A 28 5.50 -9.07 -3.71
CA TRP A 28 6.91 -8.71 -3.74
C TRP A 28 7.53 -9.18 -5.05
N ASP A 29 8.47 -8.43 -5.58
CA ASP A 29 9.51 -8.97 -6.46
C ASP A 29 10.87 -8.94 -5.73
N GLU A 30 11.98 -9.11 -6.45
CA GLU A 30 13.33 -9.08 -5.89
C GLU A 30 13.70 -7.75 -5.21
N GLU A 31 13.18 -6.62 -5.68
CA GLU A 31 13.60 -5.27 -5.27
C GLU A 31 12.48 -4.45 -4.63
N MET A 32 11.23 -4.81 -4.85
CA MET A 32 10.05 -3.98 -4.61
C MET A 32 8.95 -4.71 -3.82
N LEU A 33 8.22 -3.93 -3.02
CA LEU A 33 6.86 -4.20 -2.57
C LEU A 33 5.89 -3.49 -3.51
N TYR A 34 4.91 -4.23 -4.02
CA TYR A 34 3.77 -3.68 -4.76
C TYR A 34 2.52 -3.72 -3.92
N LEU A 35 1.78 -2.61 -3.93
CA LEU A 35 0.43 -2.51 -3.36
C LEU A 35 -0.55 -2.07 -4.45
N ALA A 36 -1.69 -2.72 -4.51
CA ALA A 36 -2.84 -2.30 -5.30
C ALA A 36 -4.00 -2.05 -4.33
N ILE A 37 -4.46 -0.80 -4.29
CA ILE A 37 -5.46 -0.33 -3.33
C ILE A 37 -6.71 0.08 -4.10
N GLU A 38 -7.80 -0.62 -3.82
CA GLU A 38 -9.15 -0.27 -4.26
C GLU A 38 -9.80 0.53 -3.14
N ALA A 39 -10.10 1.78 -3.42
CA ALA A 39 -10.81 2.66 -2.52
C ALA A 39 -11.82 3.47 -3.32
N ASP A 40 -13.03 3.59 -2.80
CA ASP A 40 -14.09 4.39 -3.38
C ASP A 40 -14.05 5.80 -2.82
N GLN A 41 -14.16 6.79 -3.72
CA GLN A 41 -14.38 8.16 -3.31
C GLN A 41 -15.81 8.24 -2.75
N PRO A 42 -16.01 8.63 -1.47
CA PRO A 42 -17.36 8.76 -0.93
C PRO A 42 -18.18 9.75 -1.76
N ALA A 43 -19.46 9.43 -2.01
CA ALA A 43 -20.35 10.25 -2.83
C ALA A 43 -20.35 11.71 -2.35
N LEU A 44 -19.89 12.61 -3.21
CA LEU A 44 -19.69 14.03 -2.90
C LEU A 44 -21.00 14.81 -3.08
N ASP A 45 -21.67 15.09 -1.97
CA ASP A 45 -22.57 16.25 -1.84
C ASP A 45 -21.86 17.43 -1.14
N GLN A 46 -20.52 17.51 -1.23
CA GLN A 46 -19.70 18.34 -0.33
C GLN A 46 -18.80 19.37 -1.05
N PRO A 47 -18.49 20.51 -0.40
CA PRO A 47 -17.80 21.65 -1.00
C PRO A 47 -16.36 21.33 -1.46
N ALA A 48 -15.86 22.13 -2.41
CA ALA A 48 -14.61 21.94 -3.14
C ALA A 48 -13.29 22.05 -2.33
N GLU A 49 -13.35 22.17 -1.00
CA GLU A 49 -12.18 22.41 -0.13
C GLU A 49 -11.75 21.22 0.73
N VAL A 50 -12.42 20.08 0.59
CA VAL A 50 -12.11 18.88 1.40
C VAL A 50 -10.80 18.25 0.95
N VAL A 51 -9.83 18.12 1.86
CA VAL A 51 -8.54 17.48 1.59
C VAL A 51 -8.60 16.01 1.98
N TRP A 52 -8.48 15.15 0.98
CA TRP A 52 -8.39 13.71 1.19
C TRP A 52 -6.95 13.22 1.09
N ALA A 53 -6.56 12.31 1.98
CA ALA A 53 -5.27 11.67 1.91
C ALA A 53 -5.30 10.22 2.37
N LEU A 54 -4.47 9.41 1.73
CA LEU A 54 -4.17 8.05 2.13
C LEU A 54 -2.81 8.03 2.83
N LEU A 55 -2.76 7.46 4.02
CA LEU A 55 -1.55 7.28 4.81
C LEU A 55 -1.24 5.80 4.86
N LEU A 56 -0.04 5.42 4.43
CA LEU A 56 0.47 4.07 4.52
C LEU A 56 1.60 4.08 5.53
N ASP A 57 1.47 3.25 6.56
CA ASP A 57 2.40 3.20 7.68
C ASP A 57 2.96 1.79 7.83
N TRP A 58 4.29 1.71 7.93
CA TRP A 58 5.03 0.48 8.14
C TRP A 58 5.89 0.60 9.40
N SER A 59 5.94 -0.46 10.21
CA SER A 59 6.80 -0.49 11.40
C SER A 59 7.44 -1.86 11.65
N CYS A 60 8.65 -1.83 12.20
CA CYS A 60 9.35 -3.04 12.67
C CYS A 60 10.17 -2.68 13.93
N GLY A 61 9.62 -3.01 15.10
CA GLY A 61 10.18 -2.58 16.37
C GLY A 61 10.20 -1.04 16.47
N PRO A 62 11.35 -0.39 16.71
CA PRO A 62 11.43 1.07 16.83
C PRO A 62 11.52 1.80 15.48
N ARG A 63 11.65 1.08 14.36
CA ARG A 63 11.81 1.66 13.02
C ARG A 63 10.43 1.84 12.37
N THR A 64 10.23 2.98 11.73
CA THR A 64 8.97 3.33 11.06
C THR A 64 9.24 3.98 9.72
N ALA A 65 8.38 3.71 8.74
CA ALA A 65 8.33 4.44 7.48
C ALA A 65 6.87 4.78 7.16
N SER A 66 6.64 5.95 6.57
CA SER A 66 5.30 6.42 6.24
C SER A 66 5.25 7.03 4.85
N LEU A 67 4.17 6.78 4.13
CA LEU A 67 3.90 7.37 2.82
C LEU A 67 2.54 8.08 2.86
N ARG A 68 2.54 9.36 2.53
CA ARG A 68 1.33 10.17 2.38
C ARG A 68 1.01 10.40 0.91
N ILE A 69 -0.22 10.08 0.53
CA ILE A 69 -0.75 10.27 -0.82
C ILE A 69 -1.95 11.21 -0.73
N ASP A 70 -1.74 12.48 -1.08
CA ASP A 70 -2.84 13.45 -1.22
C ASP A 70 -3.65 13.16 -2.49
N GLU A 71 -4.96 13.38 -2.40
CA GLU A 71 -5.92 13.18 -3.50
C GLU A 71 -5.87 11.76 -4.11
N PRO A 72 -6.08 10.68 -3.34
CA PRO A 72 -5.86 9.30 -3.79
C PRO A 72 -6.73 8.87 -4.97
N TRP A 73 -7.84 9.56 -5.24
CA TRP A 73 -8.77 9.29 -6.35
C TRP A 73 -8.60 10.22 -7.55
N ARG A 74 -7.53 11.02 -7.61
CA ARG A 74 -7.34 11.93 -8.73
C ARG A 74 -7.16 11.13 -10.03
N ARG A 75 -8.22 11.08 -10.84
CA ARG A 75 -8.27 10.24 -12.06
C ARG A 75 -7.37 10.77 -13.18
N GLY A 76 -6.82 9.85 -13.96
CA GLY A 76 -6.07 10.08 -15.19
C GLY A 76 -4.67 9.45 -15.16
N PRO A 77 -4.13 9.00 -16.31
CA PRO A 77 -2.81 8.34 -16.35
C PRO A 77 -1.75 9.33 -15.89
N ARG A 78 -1.25 9.12 -14.68
CA ARG A 78 -0.16 9.89 -14.09
C ARG A 78 0.72 8.96 -13.29
N GLU A 79 1.99 9.00 -13.62
CA GLU A 79 3.05 8.46 -12.78
C GLU A 79 3.56 9.57 -11.87
N ARG A 80 3.70 9.28 -10.57
CA ARG A 80 4.26 10.23 -9.59
C ARG A 80 5.26 9.54 -8.70
N THR A 81 6.36 10.23 -8.41
CA THR A 81 7.30 9.85 -7.35
C THR A 81 6.96 10.60 -6.08
N VAL A 82 6.82 9.90 -4.96
CA VAL A 82 6.52 10.48 -3.64
C VAL A 82 7.57 10.02 -2.63
N VAL A 83 8.04 10.94 -1.80
CA VAL A 83 9.05 10.67 -0.77
C VAL A 83 8.44 9.85 0.35
N VAL A 84 9.20 8.89 0.86
CA VAL A 84 8.84 8.06 2.01
C VAL A 84 9.49 8.63 3.26
N ASP A 85 8.68 9.08 4.22
CA ASP A 85 9.16 9.63 5.48
C ASP A 85 9.74 8.51 6.35
N GLY A 86 10.87 8.78 7.01
CA GLY A 86 11.60 7.77 7.80
C GLY A 86 12.56 6.88 6.99
N ALA A 87 12.61 7.04 5.67
CA ALA A 87 13.57 6.38 4.79
C ALA A 87 14.51 7.41 4.13
N GLU A 88 15.81 7.40 4.48
CA GLU A 88 16.77 8.37 3.95
C GLU A 88 16.88 8.28 2.41
N GLY A 89 16.32 9.27 1.71
CA GLY A 89 16.34 9.35 0.24
C GLY A 89 15.38 8.39 -0.46
N GLY A 90 14.50 7.71 0.29
CA GLY A 90 13.54 6.74 -0.23
C GLY A 90 12.36 7.39 -0.96
N ALA A 91 11.95 6.79 -2.07
CA ALA A 91 10.78 7.23 -2.81
C ALA A 91 9.96 6.07 -3.37
N ALA A 92 8.63 6.24 -3.38
CA ALA A 92 7.66 5.33 -3.97
C ALA A 92 7.21 5.84 -5.35
N GLN A 93 6.92 4.91 -6.26
CA GLN A 93 6.27 5.22 -7.54
C GLN A 93 4.77 4.94 -7.43
N LEU A 94 3.95 5.86 -7.93
CA LEU A 94 2.50 5.79 -7.93
C LEU A 94 1.95 5.81 -9.35
N ALA A 95 0.93 4.99 -9.62
CA ALA A 95 0.14 5.05 -10.84
C ALA A 95 -1.37 5.07 -10.52
N TYR A 96 -2.13 5.90 -11.26
CA TYR A 96 -3.58 6.08 -11.09
C TYR A 96 -4.31 5.71 -12.38
N HIS A 97 -5.13 4.67 -12.32
CA HIS A 97 -6.12 4.34 -13.36
C HIS A 97 -7.49 4.16 -12.71
N ASP A 98 -7.96 2.91 -12.58
CA ASP A 98 -9.18 2.55 -11.85
C ASP A 98 -8.89 2.17 -10.38
N LEU A 99 -7.61 1.96 -10.05
CA LEU A 99 -7.10 1.67 -8.71
C LEU A 99 -5.79 2.44 -8.47
N LEU A 100 -5.39 2.54 -7.20
CA LEU A 100 -4.12 3.15 -6.80
C LEU A 100 -3.04 2.07 -6.70
N GLU A 101 -1.99 2.19 -7.50
CA GLU A 101 -0.82 1.31 -7.46
C GLU A 101 0.35 2.02 -6.79
N VAL A 102 1.04 1.32 -5.88
CA VAL A 102 2.23 1.80 -5.19
C VAL A 102 3.33 0.78 -5.35
N ALA A 103 4.48 1.20 -5.86
CA ALA A 103 5.73 0.43 -5.85
C ALA A 103 6.72 1.07 -4.88
N LEU A 104 7.13 0.32 -3.86
CA LEU A 104 8.10 0.74 -2.85
C LEU A 104 9.37 -0.12 -2.93
N PRO A 105 10.55 0.48 -3.07
CA PRO A 105 11.81 -0.23 -2.91
C PRO A 105 11.92 -0.91 -1.54
N ARG A 106 12.54 -2.09 -1.48
CA ARG A 106 12.74 -2.82 -0.22
C ARG A 106 13.60 -2.05 0.78
N ASP A 107 14.58 -1.30 0.30
CA ASP A 107 15.53 -0.56 1.14
C ASP A 107 14.90 0.65 1.86
N VAL A 108 13.72 1.10 1.41
CA VAL A 108 12.97 2.16 2.09
C VAL A 108 12.06 1.63 3.21
N LEU A 109 11.90 0.31 3.32
CA LEU A 109 11.09 -0.29 4.36
C LEU A 109 11.89 -0.40 5.67
N PRO A 110 11.24 -0.25 6.83
CA PRO A 110 11.93 -0.22 8.10
C PRO A 110 12.27 -1.63 8.61
N ALA A 111 12.48 -2.61 7.73
CA ALA A 111 12.73 -4.00 8.07
C ALA A 111 13.73 -4.63 7.08
N CYS A 112 14.45 -5.65 7.56
CA CYS A 112 15.39 -6.44 6.78
C CYS A 112 14.71 -7.70 6.20
N GLU A 113 15.40 -8.35 5.26
CA GLU A 113 14.93 -9.62 4.71
C GLU A 113 14.67 -10.69 5.79
N GLY A 114 13.51 -11.33 5.70
CA GLY A 114 13.05 -12.34 6.63
C GLY A 114 12.40 -11.80 7.91
N GLU A 115 12.36 -10.48 8.11
CA GLU A 115 11.64 -9.86 9.22
C GLU A 115 10.15 -9.66 8.89
N SER A 116 9.33 -9.58 9.94
CA SER A 116 7.92 -9.18 9.83
C SER A 116 7.81 -7.66 9.97
N LEU A 117 7.04 -7.07 9.08
CA LEU A 117 6.75 -5.66 9.01
C LEU A 117 5.26 -5.46 9.27
N ALA A 118 4.92 -4.68 10.30
CA ALA A 118 3.54 -4.35 10.57
C ALA A 118 3.10 -3.22 9.64
N PHE A 119 2.00 -3.42 8.91
CA PHE A 119 1.47 -2.48 7.92
C PHE A 119 0.05 -2.05 8.27
N SER A 120 -0.24 -0.76 8.09
CA SER A 120 -1.61 -0.27 8.05
C SER A 120 -1.77 0.87 7.05
N LEU A 121 -3.03 1.09 6.69
CA LEU A 121 -3.46 2.08 5.73
C LEU A 121 -4.63 2.85 6.34
N THR A 122 -4.55 4.18 6.29
CA THR A 122 -5.54 5.09 6.88
C THR A 122 -6.01 6.06 5.83
N LEU A 123 -7.33 6.13 5.62
CA LEU A 123 -7.95 7.15 4.79
C LEU A 123 -8.38 8.31 5.69
N THR A 124 -7.96 9.51 5.33
CA THR A 124 -8.27 10.73 6.07
C THR A 124 -9.01 11.75 5.21
N ARG A 125 -9.87 12.53 5.88
CA ARG A 125 -10.57 13.69 5.34
C ARG A 125 -10.37 14.86 6.28
N ASP A 126 -9.73 15.92 5.82
CA ASP A 126 -9.39 17.09 6.65
C ASP A 126 -8.69 16.66 7.96
N GLU A 127 -7.71 15.76 7.81
CA GLU A 127 -6.93 15.15 8.90
C GLU A 127 -7.74 14.25 9.86
N GLN A 128 -9.04 14.07 9.65
CA GLN A 128 -9.87 13.14 10.40
C GLN A 128 -9.85 11.76 9.76
N VAL A 129 -9.66 10.71 10.57
CA VAL A 129 -9.74 9.32 10.09
C VAL A 129 -11.17 9.00 9.66
N VAL A 130 -11.32 8.64 8.39
CA VAL A 130 -12.59 8.20 7.80
C VAL A 130 -12.65 6.68 7.76
N ASP A 131 -11.54 6.04 7.41
CA ASP A 131 -11.46 4.59 7.33
C ASP A 131 -10.03 4.10 7.62
N ARG A 132 -9.90 2.83 8.02
CA ARG A 132 -8.63 2.19 8.29
C ARG A 132 -8.66 0.74 7.81
N TRP A 133 -7.56 0.33 7.19
CA TRP A 133 -7.32 -1.04 6.80
C TRP A 133 -5.94 -1.52 7.31
N PRO A 134 -5.86 -2.67 7.99
CA PRO A 134 -6.97 -3.43 8.57
C PRO A 134 -7.78 -2.57 9.56
N SER A 135 -9.06 -2.91 9.77
CA SER A 135 -9.94 -2.15 10.67
C SER A 135 -9.56 -2.30 12.15
N GLN A 136 -8.85 -3.38 12.49
CA GLN A 136 -8.26 -3.63 13.80
C GLN A 136 -6.87 -4.18 13.61
N HIS A 137 -5.91 -3.65 14.38
CA HIS A 137 -4.50 -4.01 14.33
C HIS A 137 -3.83 -3.76 12.97
N GLU A 138 -2.53 -4.02 12.91
CA GLU A 138 -1.73 -4.00 11.68
C GLU A 138 -1.71 -5.39 11.05
N VAL A 139 -1.44 -5.46 9.76
CA VAL A 139 -1.16 -6.73 9.09
C VAL A 139 0.34 -6.97 9.07
N ASP A 140 0.76 -8.18 9.43
CA ASP A 140 2.14 -8.60 9.31
C ASP A 140 2.47 -8.94 7.85
N LEU A 141 3.43 -8.22 7.28
CA LEU A 141 4.04 -8.48 5.98
C LEU A 141 5.43 -9.06 6.20
N VAL A 142 5.67 -10.29 5.76
CA VAL A 142 7.02 -10.87 5.83
C VAL A 142 7.82 -10.41 4.63
N ILE A 143 8.96 -9.76 4.85
CA ILE A 143 9.89 -9.42 3.76
C ILE A 143 10.55 -10.71 3.28
N PRO A 144 10.32 -11.16 2.04
CA PRO A 144 10.86 -12.44 1.61
C PRO A 144 12.37 -12.32 1.35
N ARG A 145 13.12 -13.36 1.74
CA ARG A 145 14.56 -13.43 1.47
C ARG A 145 14.83 -13.43 -0.03
N ALA A 146 15.83 -12.67 -0.49
CA ALA A 146 16.30 -12.75 -1.86
C ALA A 146 16.73 -14.19 -2.15
N THR A 147 15.97 -14.86 -2.99
CA THR A 147 16.14 -16.27 -3.31
C THR A 147 15.80 -16.46 -4.77
N SER A 148 16.45 -17.43 -5.43
CA SER A 148 16.38 -17.61 -6.88
C SER A 148 14.97 -17.87 -7.43
N TRP A 149 13.99 -18.22 -6.59
CA TRP A 149 12.60 -18.40 -7.02
C TRP A 149 11.85 -17.09 -7.19
N LEU A 150 12.23 -15.98 -6.55
CA LEU A 150 11.61 -14.66 -6.76
C LEU A 150 11.92 -14.10 -8.17
N ALA A 151 13.02 -14.52 -8.79
CA ALA A 151 13.40 -14.13 -10.15
C ALA A 151 12.50 -14.80 -11.24
N ASP A 152 11.84 -15.92 -10.92
CA ASP A 152 10.94 -16.64 -11.84
C ASP A 152 9.52 -16.03 -11.91
N TRP A 153 9.29 -14.86 -11.29
CA TRP A 153 7.96 -14.25 -11.08
C TRP A 153 7.54 -13.27 -12.18
N LEU A 154 8.42 -13.00 -13.15
CA LEU A 154 8.26 -12.02 -14.23
C LEU A 154 7.82 -12.64 -15.58
N VAL A 155 6.82 -13.53 -15.59
CA VAL A 155 6.22 -14.06 -16.83
C VAL A 155 4.71 -13.86 -16.88
#